data_AF-A0A9E5KG18-F1
#
_entry.id   AF-A0A9E5KG18-F1
#
_cell.length_a   1.000
_cell.length_b   1.000
_cell.length_c   1.000
_cell.angle_alpha   90.00
_cell.angle_beta   90.00
_cell.angle_gamma   90.00
#
_symmetry.space_group_name_H-M   'P 1'
#
loop_
_entity.id
_entity.type
_entity.pdbx_description
1 polymer ?
#
loop_
_entity_poly.entity_id
_entity_poly.type
_entity_poly.pdbx_seq_one_letter_code
_entity_poly.pdbx_strand_id
1 'polypeptide(L)'
;MLPFDAMICLALLTGPDDPFPDGIVPAPWIQLLREPLADCAESLEIMDIRERPYILGRDDDISNDVRLLRRRRIELLNAPYLCVSDFLPDSDTLSRNLAFNRQFRQELERRHCVDLAQAHILQAVMHETDNLHRVWDLAHDSMCSSYYIVYRRQALRNLRDLIGEQAIQAGLLPPHIPIWRFQSID
;
A
#
# COMPACT_ATOMS: atom_id res chain seq x y z
N MET A 1 -27.13 -4.59 -0.95
CA MET A 1 -27.06 -4.46 0.52
C MET A 1 -28.20 -3.59 1.01
N LEU A 2 -29.03 -4.07 1.95
CA LEU A 2 -30.02 -3.21 2.60
C LEU A 2 -29.31 -2.21 3.51
N PRO A 3 -29.81 -0.97 3.67
CA PRO A 3 -29.16 0.04 4.53
C PRO A 3 -28.91 -0.44 5.97
N PHE A 4 -29.78 -1.32 6.48
CA PHE A 4 -29.69 -1.87 7.82
C PHE A 4 -28.50 -2.83 8.00
N ASP A 5 -28.29 -3.75 7.04
CA ASP A 5 -27.17 -4.70 7.10
C ASP A 5 -25.83 -3.95 7.07
N ALA A 6 -25.73 -2.92 6.24
CA ALA A 6 -24.56 -2.04 6.16
C ALA A 6 -24.25 -1.36 7.50
N MET A 7 -25.28 -0.88 8.20
CA MET A 7 -25.12 -0.26 9.51
C MET A 7 -24.61 -1.25 10.55
N ILE A 8 -25.13 -2.50 10.56
CA ILE A 8 -24.65 -3.52 11.49
C ILE A 8 -23.20 -3.91 11.17
N CYS A 9 -22.88 -4.16 9.90
CA CYS A 9 -21.52 -4.48 9.48
C CYS A 9 -20.53 -3.36 9.83
N LEU A 10 -20.91 -2.10 9.60
CA LEU A 10 -20.11 -0.96 10.01
C LEU A 10 -19.94 -0.94 11.54
N ALA A 11 -21.02 -1.09 12.32
CA ALA A 11 -20.92 -1.13 13.78
C ALA A 11 -20.00 -2.26 14.28
N LEU A 12 -20.07 -3.45 13.69
CA LEU A 12 -19.18 -4.58 14.00
C LEU A 12 -17.71 -4.25 13.70
N LEU A 13 -17.45 -3.62 12.56
CA LEU A 13 -16.10 -3.24 12.13
C LEU A 13 -15.57 -2.00 12.87
N THR A 14 -16.45 -1.11 13.33
CA THR A 14 -16.06 0.19 13.90
C THR A 14 -16.13 0.32 15.40
N GLY A 15 -16.83 -0.59 16.08
CA GLY A 15 -16.99 -0.57 17.52
C GLY A 15 -15.64 -0.49 18.27
N PRO A 16 -15.62 0.06 19.50
CA PRO A 16 -14.40 0.13 20.30
C PRO A 16 -14.04 -1.25 20.90
N ASP A 17 -15.04 -2.00 21.36
CA ASP A 17 -14.87 -3.27 22.07
C ASP A 17 -14.94 -4.47 21.12
N ASP A 18 -14.26 -5.56 21.48
CA ASP A 18 -14.34 -6.83 20.75
C ASP A 18 -15.81 -7.29 20.69
N PRO A 19 -16.39 -7.45 19.48
CA PRO A 19 -17.79 -7.83 19.34
C PRO A 19 -18.03 -9.28 19.76
N PHE A 20 -16.97 -10.09 19.88
CA PHE A 20 -17.03 -11.49 20.25
C PHE A 20 -16.06 -11.80 21.39
N PRO A 21 -16.30 -11.34 22.63
CA PRO A 21 -15.41 -11.65 23.76
C PRO A 21 -15.20 -13.17 23.92
N ASP A 22 -14.02 -13.55 24.41
CA ASP A 22 -13.67 -14.97 24.56
C ASP A 22 -14.70 -15.73 25.42
N GLY A 23 -15.11 -16.90 24.94
CA GLY A 23 -16.13 -17.73 25.60
C GLY A 23 -17.59 -17.37 25.27
N ILE A 24 -17.83 -16.33 24.48
CA ILE A 24 -19.17 -16.00 23.96
C ILE A 24 -19.32 -16.55 22.54
N VAL A 25 -20.28 -17.47 22.36
CA VAL A 25 -20.63 -17.98 21.02
C VAL A 25 -21.43 -16.90 20.29
N PRO A 26 -21.01 -16.47 19.07
CA PRO A 26 -21.77 -15.52 18.28
C PRO A 26 -23.18 -16.03 18.00
N ALA A 27 -24.16 -15.12 18.01
CA ALA A 27 -25.52 -15.46 17.65
C ALA A 27 -25.59 -15.98 16.19
N PRO A 28 -26.39 -17.03 15.89
CA PRO A 28 -26.41 -17.66 14.56
C PRO A 28 -26.73 -16.71 13.39
N TRP A 29 -27.49 -15.65 13.65
CA TRP A 29 -27.84 -14.65 12.63
C TRP A 29 -26.63 -13.89 12.07
N ILE A 30 -25.50 -13.88 12.78
CA ILE A 30 -24.26 -13.24 12.31
C ILE A 30 -23.75 -13.89 11.02
N GLN A 31 -24.04 -15.17 10.81
CA GLN A 31 -23.70 -15.87 9.56
C GLN A 31 -24.44 -15.28 8.35
N LEU A 32 -25.61 -14.65 8.56
CA LEU A 32 -26.35 -13.97 7.50
C LEU A 32 -25.66 -12.66 7.07
N LEU A 33 -24.74 -12.13 7.87
CA LEU A 33 -24.02 -10.90 7.57
C LEU A 33 -22.74 -11.12 6.76
N ARG A 34 -22.38 -12.33 6.36
CA ARG A 34 -21.10 -12.57 5.66
C ARG A 34 -20.94 -11.76 4.38
N GLU A 35 -21.89 -11.89 3.46
CA GLU A 35 -21.84 -11.14 2.20
C GLU A 35 -21.90 -9.62 2.44
N PRO A 36 -22.82 -9.08 3.26
CA PRO A 36 -22.80 -7.67 3.65
C PRO A 36 -21.49 -7.21 4.30
N LEU A 37 -20.87 -8.05 5.14
CA LEU A 37 -19.62 -7.74 5.83
C LEU A 37 -18.45 -7.74 4.84
N ALA A 38 -18.43 -8.67 3.90
CA ALA A 38 -17.45 -8.73 2.82
C ALA A 38 -17.56 -7.49 1.93
N ASP A 39 -18.77 -7.13 1.52
CA ASP A 39 -19.04 -5.92 0.73
C ASP A 39 -18.60 -4.65 1.47
N CYS A 40 -18.86 -4.57 2.77
CA CYS A 40 -18.39 -3.46 3.61
C CYS A 40 -16.85 -3.44 3.72
N ALA A 41 -16.22 -4.59 3.94
CA ALA A 41 -14.78 -4.69 4.09
C ALA A 41 -14.03 -4.35 2.78
N GLU A 42 -14.57 -4.73 1.63
CA GLU A 42 -14.06 -4.35 0.32
C GLU A 42 -14.27 -2.85 0.05
N SER A 43 -15.45 -2.30 0.38
CA SER A 43 -15.74 -0.87 0.22
C SER A 43 -14.85 0.02 1.11
N LEU A 44 -14.50 -0.45 2.31
CA LEU A 44 -13.55 0.21 3.21
C LEU A 44 -12.08 -0.04 2.81
N GLU A 45 -11.85 -0.83 1.76
CA GLU A 45 -10.53 -1.25 1.29
C GLU A 45 -9.66 -1.87 2.40
N ILE A 46 -10.27 -2.71 3.24
CA ILE A 46 -9.60 -3.48 4.32
C ILE A 46 -9.53 -4.98 4.00
N MET A 47 -10.13 -5.40 2.89
CA MET A 47 -10.10 -6.75 2.34
C MET A 47 -10.10 -6.68 0.81
N ASP A 48 -9.31 -7.54 0.17
CA ASP A 48 -9.36 -7.73 -1.28
C ASP A 48 -10.42 -8.79 -1.64
N ILE A 49 -11.08 -8.65 -2.79
CA ILE A 49 -12.08 -9.62 -3.27
C ILE A 49 -11.51 -11.04 -3.37
N ARG A 50 -10.21 -11.17 -3.67
CA ARG A 50 -9.51 -12.47 -3.73
C ARG A 50 -9.34 -13.11 -2.36
N GLU A 51 -9.41 -12.34 -1.29
CA GLU A 51 -9.33 -12.82 0.09
C GLU A 51 -10.68 -13.30 0.62
N ARG A 52 -11.80 -12.91 0.00
CA ARG A 52 -13.16 -13.25 0.45
C ARG A 52 -13.36 -14.75 0.74
N PRO A 53 -12.93 -15.70 -0.12
CA PRO A 53 -13.10 -17.13 0.16
C PRO A 53 -12.31 -17.63 1.38
N TYR A 54 -11.30 -16.88 1.83
CA TYR A 54 -10.40 -17.27 2.92
C TYR A 54 -10.73 -16.57 4.24
N ILE A 55 -11.18 -15.31 4.19
CA ILE A 55 -11.51 -14.50 5.38
C ILE A 55 -13.00 -14.55 5.72
N LEU A 56 -13.91 -14.95 4.85
CA LEU A 56 -15.33 -15.08 5.21
C LEU A 56 -15.97 -16.33 4.59
N GLY A 57 -15.16 -17.30 4.19
CA GLY A 57 -15.63 -18.52 3.51
C GLY A 57 -16.03 -19.66 4.45
N ARG A 58 -15.66 -19.60 5.74
CA ARG A 58 -15.91 -20.69 6.72
C ARG A 58 -16.96 -20.28 7.72
N ASP A 59 -17.79 -21.25 8.13
CA ASP A 59 -18.89 -21.00 9.05
C ASP A 59 -18.43 -20.79 10.49
N ASP A 60 -17.38 -21.47 10.89
CA ASP A 60 -16.99 -21.56 12.30
C ASP A 60 -15.97 -20.49 12.74
N ASP A 61 -15.60 -19.54 11.86
CA ASP A 61 -14.45 -18.64 12.09
C ASP A 61 -14.79 -17.13 12.03
N ILE A 62 -16.06 -16.78 11.83
CA ILE A 62 -16.52 -15.39 11.61
C ILE A 62 -16.05 -14.40 12.68
N SER A 63 -15.88 -14.84 13.93
CA SER A 63 -15.36 -14.00 15.00
C SER A 63 -13.92 -13.55 14.76
N ASN A 64 -13.04 -14.49 14.40
CA ASN A 64 -11.64 -14.19 14.15
C ASN A 64 -11.49 -13.35 12.89
N ASP A 65 -12.33 -13.61 11.88
CA ASP A 65 -12.39 -12.85 10.66
C ASP A 65 -12.79 -11.39 10.90
N VAL A 66 -13.83 -11.15 11.71
CA VAL A 66 -14.20 -9.79 12.14
C VAL A 66 -13.07 -9.13 12.93
N ARG A 67 -12.41 -9.84 13.86
CA ARG A 67 -11.24 -9.30 14.60
C ARG A 67 -10.10 -8.93 13.65
N LEU A 68 -9.80 -9.75 12.65
CA LEU A 68 -8.80 -9.47 11.61
C LEU A 68 -9.15 -8.21 10.82
N LEU A 69 -10.38 -8.11 10.31
CA LEU A 69 -10.85 -6.96 9.54
C LEU A 69 -10.81 -5.67 10.38
N ARG A 70 -11.20 -5.73 11.65
CA ARG A 70 -11.09 -4.60 12.59
C ARG A 70 -9.65 -4.16 12.79
N ARG A 71 -8.73 -5.11 12.98
CA ARG A 71 -7.29 -4.81 13.11
C ARG A 71 -6.77 -4.12 11.85
N ARG A 72 -7.06 -4.67 10.67
CA ARG A 72 -6.68 -4.06 9.38
C ARG A 72 -7.23 -2.65 9.21
N ARG A 73 -8.49 -2.41 9.61
CA ARG A 73 -9.10 -1.07 9.59
C ARG A 73 -8.32 -0.08 10.45
N ILE A 74 -7.93 -0.48 11.67
CA ILE A 74 -7.13 0.39 12.56
C ILE A 74 -5.75 0.65 11.96
N GLU A 75 -5.09 -0.39 11.45
CA GLU A 75 -3.79 -0.29 10.78
C GLU A 75 -3.85 0.64 9.56
N LEU A 76 -4.94 0.61 8.80
CA LEU A 76 -5.14 1.40 7.57
C LEU A 76 -5.87 2.73 7.81
N LEU A 77 -6.19 3.10 9.04
CA LEU A 77 -7.00 4.29 9.34
C LEU A 77 -6.40 5.57 8.73
N ASN A 78 -5.08 5.68 8.80
CA ASN A 78 -4.33 6.80 8.25
C ASN A 78 -3.75 6.53 6.85
N ALA A 79 -4.11 5.42 6.20
CA ALA A 79 -3.69 5.13 4.83
C ALA A 79 -4.70 5.73 3.84
N PRO A 80 -4.26 6.44 2.79
CA PRO A 80 -5.16 6.89 1.73
C PRO A 80 -5.91 5.72 1.09
N TYR A 81 -7.08 5.98 0.53
CA TYR A 81 -7.78 5.04 -0.33
C TYR A 81 -7.07 4.91 -1.68
N LEU A 82 -7.24 3.78 -2.36
CA LEU A 82 -6.51 3.48 -3.60
C LEU A 82 -6.87 4.39 -4.77
N CYS A 83 -8.04 5.03 -4.75
CA CYS A 83 -8.37 6.07 -5.74
C CYS A 83 -7.37 7.23 -5.75
N VAL A 84 -6.62 7.44 -4.67
CA VAL A 84 -5.54 8.45 -4.63
C VAL A 84 -4.35 8.01 -5.49
N SER A 85 -4.16 6.73 -5.76
CA SER A 85 -3.13 6.26 -6.69
C SER A 85 -3.43 6.68 -8.14
N ASP A 86 -4.66 7.06 -8.48
CA ASP A 86 -5.02 7.54 -9.82
C ASP A 86 -4.35 8.88 -10.19
N PHE A 87 -3.82 9.62 -9.21
CA PHE A 87 -3.00 10.82 -9.46
C PHE A 87 -1.56 10.49 -9.89
N LEU A 88 -1.12 9.25 -9.68
CA LEU A 88 0.25 8.83 -9.99
C LEU A 88 0.41 8.53 -11.49
N PRO A 89 1.66 8.49 -12.00
CA PRO A 89 1.91 8.03 -13.36
C PRO A 89 1.39 6.61 -13.60
N ASP A 90 1.12 6.31 -14.87
CA ASP A 90 0.67 4.96 -15.27
C ASP A 90 1.71 3.87 -14.97
N SER A 91 1.24 2.62 -14.92
CA SER A 91 2.06 1.46 -14.55
C SER A 91 3.25 1.28 -15.50
N ASP A 92 3.10 1.60 -16.79
CA ASP A 92 4.17 1.51 -17.78
C ASP A 92 5.27 2.54 -17.51
N THR A 93 4.91 3.78 -17.16
CA THR A 93 5.88 4.83 -16.80
C THR A 93 6.60 4.49 -15.50
N LEU A 94 5.89 4.01 -14.50
CA LEU A 94 6.49 3.56 -13.23
C LEU A 94 7.49 2.43 -13.47
N SER A 95 7.10 1.41 -14.23
CA SER A 95 7.95 0.25 -14.55
C SER A 95 9.19 0.63 -15.35
N ARG A 96 9.04 1.49 -16.37
CA ARG A 96 10.17 1.98 -17.17
C ARG A 96 11.17 2.78 -16.33
N ASN A 97 10.69 3.70 -15.50
CA ASN A 97 11.55 4.55 -14.68
C ASN A 97 12.23 3.77 -13.55
N LEU A 98 11.57 2.76 -12.98
CA LEU A 98 12.21 1.81 -12.06
C LEU A 98 13.30 1.00 -12.75
N ALA A 99 13.04 0.48 -13.95
CA ALA A 99 14.05 -0.25 -14.71
C ALA A 99 15.27 0.64 -15.02
N PHE A 100 15.03 1.90 -15.40
CA PHE A 100 16.10 2.87 -15.63
C PHE A 100 16.90 3.15 -14.34
N ASN A 101 16.23 3.40 -13.22
CA ASN A 101 16.91 3.60 -11.93
C ASN A 101 17.82 2.41 -11.59
N ARG A 102 17.33 1.17 -11.75
CA ARG A 102 18.12 -0.05 -11.51
C ARG A 102 19.34 -0.15 -12.42
N GLN A 103 19.19 0.16 -13.71
CA GLN A 103 20.30 0.19 -14.67
C GLN A 103 21.34 1.27 -14.30
N PHE A 104 20.87 2.46 -13.93
CA PHE A 104 21.74 3.54 -13.47
C PHE A 104 22.51 3.13 -12.20
N ARG A 105 21.83 2.51 -11.24
CA ARG A 105 22.44 1.98 -10.01
C ARG A 105 23.52 0.94 -10.28
N GLN A 106 23.28 0.02 -11.23
CA GLN A 106 24.28 -0.98 -11.66
C GLN A 106 25.49 -0.33 -12.33
N GLU A 107 25.29 0.72 -13.14
CA GLU A 107 26.40 1.45 -13.75
C GLU A 107 27.25 2.19 -12.70
N LEU A 108 26.62 2.74 -11.65
CA LEU A 108 27.35 3.34 -10.53
C LEU A 108 28.21 2.31 -9.79
N GLU A 109 27.68 1.10 -9.53
CA GLU A 109 28.44 0.01 -8.91
C GLU A 109 29.66 -0.37 -9.76
N ARG A 110 29.44 -0.54 -11.07
CA ARG A 110 30.51 -0.87 -12.00
C ARG A 110 31.61 0.18 -11.99
N ARG A 111 31.26 1.47 -11.93
CA ARG A 111 32.23 2.56 -11.81
C ARG A 111 32.93 2.58 -10.46
N HIS A 112 32.21 2.33 -9.37
CA HIS A 112 32.76 2.31 -8.01
C HIS A 112 33.88 1.28 -7.85
N CYS A 113 33.77 0.15 -8.55
CA CYS A 113 34.82 -0.88 -8.57
C CYS A 113 36.12 -0.47 -9.29
N VAL A 114 36.08 0.56 -10.14
CA VAL A 114 37.21 0.97 -11.01
C VAL A 114 37.78 2.33 -10.60
N ASP A 115 36.92 3.28 -10.23
CA ASP A 115 37.30 4.64 -9.86
C ASP A 115 37.33 4.83 -8.34
N LEU A 116 38.44 4.40 -7.73
CA LEU A 116 38.69 4.55 -6.30
C LEU A 116 38.86 6.02 -5.87
N ALA A 117 39.26 6.91 -6.79
CA ALA A 117 39.45 8.33 -6.49
C ALA A 117 38.10 9.01 -6.20
N GLN A 118 37.05 8.61 -6.92
CA GLN A 118 35.69 9.13 -6.74
C GLN A 118 34.79 8.22 -5.89
N ALA A 119 35.35 7.23 -5.21
CA ALA A 119 34.60 6.19 -4.49
C ALA A 119 33.53 6.76 -3.54
N HIS A 120 33.87 7.80 -2.76
CA HIS A 120 32.95 8.45 -1.83
C HIS A 120 31.79 9.19 -2.51
N ILE A 121 32.05 9.86 -3.65
CA ILE A 121 31.02 10.54 -4.44
C ILE A 121 30.07 9.49 -5.02
N LEU A 122 30.61 8.43 -5.59
CA LEU A 122 29.82 7.35 -6.17
C LEU A 122 28.93 6.68 -5.12
N GLN A 123 29.42 6.43 -3.91
CA GLN A 123 28.61 5.92 -2.80
C GLN A 123 27.46 6.87 -2.43
N ALA A 124 27.71 8.18 -2.39
CA ALA A 124 26.66 9.15 -2.12
C ALA A 124 25.58 9.15 -3.23
N VAL A 125 25.98 9.10 -4.50
CA VAL A 125 25.05 9.03 -5.63
C VAL A 125 24.26 7.71 -5.63
N MET A 126 24.90 6.59 -5.26
CA MET A 126 24.23 5.30 -5.10
C MET A 126 23.15 5.38 -4.01
N HIS A 127 23.46 5.95 -2.85
CA HIS A 127 22.50 6.12 -1.75
C HIS A 127 21.32 7.03 -2.15
N GLU A 128 21.59 8.14 -2.86
CA GLU A 128 20.52 8.98 -3.43
C GLU A 128 19.66 8.20 -4.43
N THR A 129 20.27 7.40 -5.29
CA THR A 129 19.58 6.55 -6.26
C THR A 129 18.69 5.52 -5.57
N ASP A 130 19.16 4.90 -4.48
CA ASP A 130 18.41 3.92 -3.69
C ASP A 130 17.21 4.56 -2.99
N ASN A 131 17.36 5.79 -2.48
CA ASN A 131 16.25 6.56 -1.91
C ASN A 131 15.17 6.89 -2.95
N LEU A 132 15.59 7.30 -4.15
CA LEU A 132 14.66 7.55 -5.26
C LEU A 132 14.00 6.25 -5.72
N HIS A 133 14.74 5.14 -5.81
CA HIS A 133 14.18 3.83 -6.12
C HIS A 133 13.03 3.51 -5.16
N ARG A 134 13.23 3.67 -3.85
CA ARG A 134 12.21 3.40 -2.83
C ARG A 134 10.92 4.18 -3.08
N VAL A 135 11.00 5.45 -3.46
CA VAL A 135 9.81 6.26 -3.76
C VAL A 135 9.06 5.70 -4.98
N TRP A 136 9.79 5.40 -6.06
CA TRP A 136 9.21 4.88 -7.28
C TRP A 136 8.65 3.46 -7.12
N ASP A 137 9.28 2.64 -6.28
CA ASP A 137 8.87 1.28 -5.97
C ASP A 137 7.55 1.28 -5.18
N LEU A 138 7.42 2.16 -4.19
CA LEU A 138 6.16 2.35 -3.45
C LEU A 138 5.02 2.88 -4.34
N ALA A 139 5.33 3.79 -5.27
CA ALA A 139 4.35 4.26 -6.25
C ALA A 139 3.87 3.11 -7.14
N HIS A 140 4.80 2.32 -7.67
CA HIS A 140 4.50 1.11 -8.45
C HIS A 140 3.66 0.10 -7.65
N ASP A 141 4.06 -0.21 -6.42
CA ASP A 141 3.37 -1.16 -5.54
C ASP A 141 1.92 -0.73 -5.24
N SER A 142 1.68 0.57 -5.07
CA SER A 142 0.32 1.08 -4.87
C SER A 142 -0.58 0.91 -6.10
N MET A 143 0.01 0.89 -7.30
CA MET A 143 -0.67 0.75 -8.59
C MET A 143 -0.79 -0.70 -9.07
N CYS A 144 0.04 -1.61 -8.55
CA CYS A 144 0.12 -3.00 -9.00
C CYS A 144 -1.13 -3.80 -8.60
N SER A 145 -2.00 -4.09 -9.58
CA SER A 145 -3.25 -4.84 -9.38
C SER A 145 -3.04 -6.29 -8.92
N SER A 146 -1.87 -6.86 -9.18
CA SER A 146 -1.49 -8.19 -8.69
C SER A 146 -1.38 -8.22 -7.16
N TYR A 147 -1.14 -7.09 -6.50
CA TYR A 147 -1.10 -7.01 -5.03
C TYR A 147 -2.47 -6.82 -4.41
N TYR A 148 -2.64 -7.33 -3.20
CA TYR A 148 -3.88 -7.16 -2.44
C TYR A 148 -4.09 -5.69 -2.05
N ILE A 149 -5.36 -5.26 -2.06
CA ILE A 149 -5.77 -3.90 -1.70
C ILE A 149 -5.10 -3.40 -0.40
N VAL A 150 -5.03 -4.25 0.62
CA VAL A 150 -4.40 -3.92 1.92
C VAL A 150 -2.93 -3.54 1.76
N TYR A 151 -2.16 -4.32 0.99
CA TYR A 151 -0.74 -4.03 0.74
C TYR A 151 -0.58 -2.75 -0.08
N ARG A 152 -1.40 -2.57 -1.12
CA ARG A 152 -1.38 -1.39 -1.97
C ARG A 152 -1.63 -0.10 -1.18
N ARG A 153 -2.58 -0.12 -0.23
CA ARG A 153 -2.85 1.02 0.66
C ARG A 153 -1.71 1.30 1.64
N GLN A 154 -1.04 0.26 2.14
CA GLN A 154 0.15 0.44 2.97
C GLN A 154 1.29 1.07 2.15
N ALA A 155 1.51 0.62 0.91
CA ALA A 155 2.48 1.23 0.01
C ALA A 155 2.17 2.70 -0.25
N LEU A 156 0.89 3.03 -0.50
CA LEU A 156 0.44 4.40 -0.72
C LEU A 156 0.61 5.30 0.52
N ARG A 157 0.34 4.76 1.71
CA ARG A 157 0.64 5.46 2.98
C ARG A 157 2.14 5.74 3.10
N ASN A 158 2.97 4.72 2.89
CA ASN A 158 4.42 4.85 3.00
C ASN A 158 4.97 5.84 1.97
N LEU A 159 4.41 5.85 0.76
CA LEU A 159 4.73 6.86 -0.26
C LEU A 159 4.39 8.25 0.26
N ARG A 160 3.16 8.46 0.77
CA ARG A 160 2.71 9.74 1.31
C ARG A 160 3.62 10.23 2.43
N ASP A 161 4.01 9.33 3.33
CA ASP A 161 4.86 9.69 4.45
C ASP A 161 6.29 10.07 4.00
N LEU A 162 6.72 9.65 2.81
CA LEU A 162 8.02 10.01 2.22
C LEU A 162 8.00 11.31 1.42
N ILE A 163 6.99 11.54 0.58
CA ILE A 163 6.95 12.69 -0.35
C ILE A 163 5.96 13.78 0.05
N GLY A 164 5.12 13.53 1.04
CA GLY A 164 4.05 14.42 1.48
C GLY A 164 2.75 14.27 0.69
N GLU A 165 1.65 14.64 1.33
CA GLU A 165 0.30 14.55 0.75
C GLU A 165 0.11 15.45 -0.47
N GLN A 166 0.65 16.67 -0.44
CA GLN A 166 0.55 17.62 -1.54
C GLN A 166 1.22 17.10 -2.82
N ALA A 167 2.36 16.41 -2.70
CA ALA A 167 3.06 15.83 -3.83
C ALA A 167 2.24 14.73 -4.49
N ILE A 168 1.61 13.86 -3.69
CA ILE A 168 0.72 12.80 -4.21
C ILE A 168 -0.48 13.41 -4.94
N GLN A 169 -1.19 14.37 -4.34
CA GLN A 169 -2.38 14.98 -4.95
C GLN A 169 -2.04 15.72 -6.25
N ALA A 170 -0.82 16.25 -6.36
CA ALA A 170 -0.33 16.88 -7.58
C ALA A 170 0.21 15.88 -8.62
N GLY A 171 0.28 14.59 -8.30
CA GLY A 171 0.90 13.57 -9.16
C GLY A 171 2.42 13.76 -9.35
N LEU A 172 3.07 14.48 -8.43
CA LEU A 172 4.47 14.86 -8.53
C LEU A 172 5.35 13.88 -7.77
N LEU A 173 5.97 12.96 -8.52
CA LEU A 173 7.07 12.14 -8.01
C LEU A 173 8.41 12.87 -8.19
N PRO A 174 9.39 12.67 -7.28
CA PRO A 174 10.74 13.14 -7.52
C PRO A 174 11.32 12.43 -8.76
N PRO A 175 12.40 12.98 -9.36
CA PRO A 175 13.12 12.32 -10.43
C PRO A 175 13.47 10.87 -10.10
N HIS A 176 13.50 9.98 -11.09
CA HIS A 176 13.82 8.56 -10.87
C HIS A 176 15.32 8.30 -10.70
N ILE A 177 16.16 9.31 -10.90
CA ILE A 177 17.61 9.31 -10.65
C ILE A 177 18.04 10.69 -10.14
N PRO A 178 19.19 10.85 -9.47
CA PRO A 178 19.60 12.12 -8.86
C PRO A 178 20.04 13.16 -9.91
N ILE A 179 19.08 13.71 -10.66
CA ILE A 179 19.37 14.57 -11.82
C ILE A 179 20.13 15.86 -11.46
N TRP A 180 20.01 16.33 -10.22
CA TRP A 180 20.75 17.48 -9.70
C TRP A 180 22.27 17.27 -9.72
N ARG A 181 22.75 16.02 -9.75
CA ARG A 181 24.18 15.69 -9.86
C ARG A 181 24.75 15.99 -11.25
N PHE A 182 23.91 16.16 -12.28
CA PHE A 182 24.34 16.49 -13.64
C PHE A 182 24.35 17.99 -13.92
N GLN A 183 23.74 18.82 -13.05
CA GLN A 183 23.71 20.28 -13.23
C GLN A 183 25.04 20.97 -12.92
N SER A 184 25.97 20.26 -12.29
CA SER A 184 27.33 20.74 -11.97
C SER A 184 28.36 20.46 -13.08
N ILE A 185 27.90 20.10 -14.29
CA ILE A 185 28.74 19.92 -15.49
C ILE A 185 28.43 21.08 -16.45
N ASP A 186 28.84 22.29 -16.07
CA ASP A 186 28.99 23.45 -16.96
C ASP A 186 30.41 24.01 -16.77
#